data_AF-A0A4S2IW60-F1
#
_entry.id   AF-A0A4S2IW60-F1
#
_cell.length_a   1.000
_cell.length_b   1.000
_cell.length_c   1.000
_cell.angle_alpha   90.00
_cell.angle_beta   90.00
_cell.angle_gamma   90.00
#
_symmetry.space_group_name_H-M   'P 1'
#
loop_
_entity.id
_entity.type
_entity.pdbx_description
1 polymer ?
#
loop_
_entity_poly.entity_id
_entity_poly.type
_entity_poly.pdbx_seq_one_letter_code
_entity_poly.pdbx_strand_id
1 'polypeptide(L)'
;MNLQASVRATAAAATALSSTGLALTGLGVLRNNVPHAVGGSCLVATGIAVVALILIRTWITDTSDARNALAAAQRDAEKERSRYFAAQAALENEQGRLRQEVNAEQQRIASILATEREAMNIMFEEKRAALVSETMEVTVRMFRNGDFAPDTLTTGRLIQFPKQEHQVRTTGQARSRGHEGVAP
;
A
#
# COMPACT_ATOMS: atom_id res chain seq x y z
N MET A 1 -42.31 -15.19 -15.76
CA MET A 1 -43.13 -14.97 -16.96
C MET A 1 -42.26 -14.40 -18.06
N ASN A 2 -42.22 -15.05 -19.22
CA ASN A 2 -41.29 -14.70 -20.30
C ASN A 2 -41.89 -13.57 -21.16
N LEU A 3 -41.72 -12.33 -20.72
CA LEU A 3 -42.32 -11.13 -21.34
C LEU A 3 -41.92 -10.94 -22.80
N GLN A 4 -40.73 -11.41 -23.20
CA GLN A 4 -40.27 -11.36 -24.58
C GLN A 4 -41.09 -12.23 -25.53
N ALA A 5 -41.58 -13.38 -25.04
CA ALA A 5 -42.42 -14.27 -25.84
C ALA A 5 -43.79 -13.64 -26.11
N SER A 6 -44.39 -12.95 -25.12
CA SER A 6 -45.69 -12.30 -25.31
C SER A 6 -45.60 -11.06 -26.21
N VAL A 7 -44.50 -10.28 -26.13
CA VAL A 7 -44.26 -9.11 -27.00
C VAL A 7 -44.09 -9.54 -28.46
N ARG A 8 -43.35 -10.64 -28.72
CA ARG A 8 -43.20 -11.18 -30.09
C ARG A 8 -44.54 -11.67 -30.66
N ALA A 9 -45.35 -12.36 -29.86
CA ALA A 9 -46.67 -12.83 -30.27
C ALA A 9 -47.64 -11.67 -30.56
N THR A 10 -47.63 -10.62 -29.74
CA THR A 10 -48.47 -9.42 -29.95
C THR A 10 -47.99 -8.59 -31.14
N ALA A 11 -46.69 -8.46 -31.35
CA ALA A 11 -46.15 -7.80 -32.54
C ALA A 11 -46.53 -8.56 -33.83
N ALA A 12 -46.43 -9.89 -33.84
CA ALA A 12 -46.85 -10.72 -34.97
C ALA A 12 -48.37 -10.63 -35.23
N ALA A 13 -49.19 -10.58 -34.18
CA ALA A 13 -50.62 -10.37 -34.33
C ALA A 13 -50.95 -8.97 -34.88
N ALA A 14 -50.22 -7.93 -34.46
CA ALA A 14 -50.42 -6.57 -34.93
C ALA A 14 -50.03 -6.40 -36.41
N THR A 15 -48.95 -7.05 -36.87
CA THR A 15 -48.58 -7.05 -38.29
C THR A 15 -49.57 -7.85 -39.15
N ALA A 16 -50.09 -8.96 -38.63
CA ALA A 16 -51.16 -9.72 -39.27
C ALA A 16 -52.47 -8.91 -39.38
N LEU A 17 -52.85 -8.19 -38.34
CA LEU A 17 -54.04 -7.32 -38.34
C LEU A 17 -53.89 -6.15 -39.32
N SER A 18 -52.71 -5.52 -39.37
CA SER A 18 -52.43 -4.40 -40.27
C SER A 18 -52.43 -4.83 -41.75
N SER A 19 -51.82 -5.98 -42.06
CA SER A 19 -51.81 -6.54 -43.42
C SER A 19 -53.19 -7.01 -43.87
N THR A 20 -53.96 -7.63 -42.97
CA THR A 20 -55.35 -8.03 -43.25
C THR A 20 -56.26 -6.80 -43.44
N GLY A 21 -56.08 -5.76 -42.62
CA GLY A 21 -56.81 -4.50 -42.73
C GLY A 21 -56.54 -3.76 -44.05
N LEU A 22 -55.27 -3.76 -44.51
CA LEU A 22 -54.85 -3.23 -45.81
C LEU A 22 -55.46 -4.02 -46.99
N ALA A 23 -55.51 -5.35 -46.89
CA ALA A 23 -56.13 -6.19 -47.91
C ALA A 23 -57.65 -5.95 -48.00
N LEU A 24 -58.33 -5.81 -46.85
CA LEU A 24 -59.76 -5.52 -46.79
C LEU A 24 -60.11 -4.12 -47.29
N THR A 25 -59.30 -3.11 -46.99
CA THR A 25 -59.48 -1.75 -47.55
C THR A 25 -59.30 -1.76 -49.06
N GLY A 26 -58.23 -2.38 -49.57
CA GLY A 26 -58.01 -2.51 -51.01
C GLY A 26 -59.15 -3.22 -51.73
N LEU A 27 -59.63 -4.34 -51.17
CA LEU A 27 -60.74 -5.11 -51.75
C LEU A 27 -62.08 -4.36 -51.67
N GLY A 28 -62.30 -3.58 -50.61
CA GLY A 28 -63.46 -2.70 -50.47
C GLY A 28 -63.48 -1.57 -51.51
N VAL A 29 -62.32 -0.96 -51.79
CA VAL A 29 -62.16 0.07 -52.83
C VAL A 29 -62.36 -0.52 -54.23
N LEU A 30 -61.76 -1.68 -54.52
CA LEU A 30 -61.89 -2.36 -55.82
C LEU A 30 -63.33 -2.81 -56.13
N ARG A 31 -64.13 -3.16 -55.10
CA ARG A 31 -65.52 -3.62 -55.25
C ARG A 31 -66.58 -2.55 -54.94
N ASN A 32 -66.19 -1.28 -54.74
CA ASN A 32 -67.10 -0.19 -54.33
C ASN A 32 -67.94 -0.51 -53.09
N ASN A 33 -67.39 -1.30 -52.16
CA ASN A 33 -68.07 -1.75 -50.95
C ASN A 33 -67.57 -0.93 -49.73
N VAL A 34 -68.23 0.20 -49.48
CA VAL A 34 -67.90 1.16 -48.41
C VAL A 34 -67.70 0.52 -47.02
N PRO A 35 -68.56 -0.39 -46.52
CA PRO A 35 -68.35 -0.99 -45.19
C PRO A 35 -67.07 -1.82 -45.08
N HIS A 36 -66.59 -2.43 -46.16
CA HIS A 36 -65.30 -3.15 -46.15
C HIS A 36 -64.11 -2.19 -46.12
N ALA A 37 -64.21 -1.05 -46.82
CA ALA A 37 -63.19 -0.01 -46.78
C ALA A 37 -63.08 0.64 -45.38
N VAL A 38 -64.22 0.93 -44.74
CA VAL A 38 -64.24 1.51 -43.38
C VAL A 38 -63.78 0.50 -42.32
N GLY A 39 -64.18 -0.77 -42.44
CA GLY A 39 -63.72 -1.82 -41.52
C GLY A 39 -62.22 -2.07 -41.61
N GLY A 40 -61.67 -2.11 -42.83
CA GLY A 40 -60.23 -2.30 -43.04
C GLY A 40 -59.39 -1.13 -42.51
N SER A 41 -59.83 0.12 -42.65
CA SER A 41 -59.08 1.28 -42.15
C SER A 41 -59.04 1.30 -40.61
N CYS A 42 -60.11 0.87 -39.94
CA CYS A 42 -60.15 0.69 -38.49
C CYS A 42 -59.16 -0.39 -38.01
N LEU A 43 -59.05 -1.52 -38.74
CA LEU A 43 -58.07 -2.57 -38.43
C LEU A 43 -56.61 -2.11 -38.62
N VAL A 44 -56.35 -1.28 -39.63
CA VAL A 44 -55.02 -0.68 -39.83
C VAL A 44 -54.69 0.30 -38.71
N ALA A 45 -55.63 1.18 -38.33
CA ALA A 45 -55.41 2.15 -37.25
C ALA A 45 -55.13 1.47 -35.90
N THR A 46 -55.87 0.41 -35.59
CA THR A 46 -55.66 -0.38 -34.36
C THR A 46 -54.34 -1.15 -34.40
N GLY A 47 -53.97 -1.75 -35.54
CA GLY A 47 -52.68 -2.40 -35.72
C GLY A 47 -51.49 -1.45 -35.51
N ILE A 48 -51.54 -0.26 -36.10
CA ILE A 48 -50.52 0.79 -35.92
C ILE A 48 -50.46 1.25 -34.45
N ALA A 49 -51.61 1.47 -33.81
CA ALA A 49 -51.66 1.89 -32.40
C ALA A 49 -51.02 0.85 -31.47
N VAL A 50 -51.25 -0.45 -31.70
CA VAL A 50 -50.62 -1.53 -30.92
C VAL A 50 -49.11 -1.57 -31.15
N VAL A 51 -48.63 -1.44 -32.38
CA VAL A 51 -47.19 -1.38 -32.68
C VAL A 51 -46.53 -0.18 -32.01
N ALA A 52 -47.17 0.99 -32.07
CA ALA A 52 -46.67 2.20 -31.42
C ALA A 52 -46.55 2.04 -29.90
N LEU A 53 -47.57 1.45 -29.24
CA LEU A 53 -47.53 1.17 -27.80
C LEU A 53 -46.43 0.17 -27.43
N ILE A 54 -46.19 -0.85 -28.25
CA ILE A 54 -45.09 -1.80 -28.04
C ILE A 54 -43.75 -1.09 -28.13
N LEU A 55 -43.54 -0.24 -29.14
CA LEU A 55 -42.30 0.51 -29.33
C LEU A 55 -42.03 1.47 -28.16
N ILE A 56 -43.05 2.22 -27.72
CA ILE A 56 -42.94 3.11 -26.56
C ILE A 56 -42.59 2.30 -25.30
N ARG A 57 -43.27 1.17 -25.09
CA ARG A 57 -42.98 0.30 -23.94
C ARG A 57 -41.55 -0.25 -24.00
N THR A 58 -41.09 -0.74 -25.15
CA THR A 58 -39.71 -1.21 -25.29
C THR A 58 -38.74 -0.08 -25.06
N TRP A 59 -38.97 1.10 -25.60
CA TRP A 59 -38.09 2.24 -25.41
C TRP A 59 -37.98 2.69 -23.95
N ILE A 60 -39.09 2.66 -23.19
CA ILE A 60 -39.09 3.01 -21.76
C ILE A 60 -38.47 1.91 -20.89
N THR A 61 -38.69 0.64 -21.24
CA THR A 61 -38.28 -0.50 -20.38
C THR A 61 -36.94 -1.11 -20.77
N ASP A 62 -36.43 -0.79 -21.95
CA ASP A 62 -35.13 -1.26 -22.39
C ASP A 62 -34.04 -0.49 -21.64
N THR A 63 -33.46 -1.19 -20.67
CA THR A 63 -32.37 -0.71 -19.83
C THR A 63 -31.10 -1.51 -20.13
N SER A 64 -31.04 -2.23 -21.26
CA SER A 64 -29.89 -3.06 -21.63
C SER A 64 -28.59 -2.26 -21.59
N ASP A 65 -28.60 -1.07 -22.16
CA ASP A 65 -27.40 -0.25 -22.32
C ASP A 65 -26.93 0.30 -20.98
N ALA A 66 -27.86 0.73 -20.14
CA ALA A 66 -27.56 1.16 -18.77
C ALA A 66 -27.01 0.01 -17.92
N ARG A 67 -27.56 -1.21 -18.06
CA ARG A 67 -27.07 -2.40 -17.36
C ARG A 67 -25.69 -2.83 -17.86
N ASN A 68 -25.46 -2.76 -19.17
CA ASN A 68 -24.17 -3.08 -19.77
C ASN A 68 -23.11 -2.06 -19.34
N ALA A 69 -23.44 -0.76 -19.33
CA ALA A 69 -22.57 0.30 -18.85
C ALA A 69 -22.24 0.11 -17.36
N LEU A 70 -23.24 -0.20 -16.53
CA LEU A 70 -23.02 -0.49 -15.11
C LEU A 70 -22.11 -1.72 -14.91
N ALA A 71 -22.34 -2.80 -15.67
CA ALA A 71 -21.51 -4.00 -15.59
C ALA A 71 -20.06 -3.74 -16.06
N ALA A 72 -19.86 -2.89 -17.07
CA ALA A 72 -18.54 -2.46 -17.49
C ALA A 72 -17.83 -1.64 -16.40
N ALA A 73 -18.52 -0.65 -15.83
CA ALA A 73 -17.98 0.18 -14.75
C ALA A 73 -17.62 -0.65 -13.50
N GLN A 74 -18.42 -1.67 -13.16
CA GLN A 74 -18.11 -2.59 -12.06
C GLN A 74 -16.83 -3.40 -12.32
N ARG A 75 -16.66 -3.95 -13.52
CA ARG A 75 -15.44 -4.68 -13.89
C ARG A 75 -14.21 -3.79 -13.87
N ASP A 76 -14.34 -2.54 -14.32
CA ASP A 76 -13.24 -1.59 -14.28
C ASP A 76 -12.85 -1.23 -12.84
N ALA A 77 -13.83 -0.99 -11.97
CA ALA A 77 -13.59 -0.77 -10.54
C ALA A 77 -12.92 -1.98 -9.85
N GLU A 78 -13.35 -3.20 -10.16
CA GLU A 78 -12.72 -4.43 -9.66
C GLU A 78 -11.27 -4.59 -10.17
N LYS A 79 -11.03 -4.22 -11.43
CA LYS A 79 -9.70 -4.23 -12.04
C LYS A 79 -8.77 -3.21 -11.39
N GLU A 80 -9.27 -2.02 -11.07
CA GLU A 80 -8.50 -1.01 -10.33
C GLU A 80 -8.19 -1.48 -8.91
N ARG A 81 -9.18 -2.03 -8.21
CA ARG A 81 -9.01 -2.57 -6.86
C ARG A 81 -7.97 -3.70 -6.82
N SER A 82 -8.02 -4.62 -7.77
CA SER A 82 -7.03 -5.71 -7.86
C SER A 82 -5.62 -5.21 -8.17
N ARG A 83 -5.47 -4.20 -9.04
CA ARG A 83 -4.17 -3.55 -9.29
C ARG A 83 -3.61 -2.87 -8.05
N TYR A 84 -4.46 -2.18 -7.29
CA TYR A 84 -4.05 -1.54 -6.03
C TYR A 84 -3.54 -2.58 -5.02
N PHE A 85 -4.28 -3.66 -4.80
CA PHE A 85 -3.83 -4.73 -3.90
C PHE A 85 -2.55 -5.40 -4.37
N ALA A 86 -2.40 -5.65 -5.67
CA ALA A 86 -1.16 -6.20 -6.22
C ALA A 86 0.03 -5.26 -5.99
N ALA A 87 -0.15 -3.95 -6.18
CA ALA A 87 0.88 -2.95 -5.92
C ALA A 87 1.23 -2.87 -4.43
N GLN A 88 0.24 -2.90 -3.54
CA GLN A 88 0.45 -2.91 -2.09
C GLN A 88 1.23 -4.16 -1.66
N ALA A 89 0.82 -5.35 -2.12
CA ALA A 89 1.52 -6.59 -1.82
C ALA A 89 2.97 -6.59 -2.32
N ALA A 90 3.22 -6.02 -3.51
CA ALA A 90 4.57 -5.86 -4.03
C ALA A 90 5.43 -4.94 -3.15
N LEU A 91 4.88 -3.80 -2.71
CA LEU A 91 5.57 -2.89 -1.80
C LEU A 91 5.88 -3.53 -0.45
N GLU A 92 4.92 -4.26 0.13
CA GLU A 92 5.13 -4.96 1.40
C GLU A 92 6.21 -6.04 1.28
N ASN A 93 6.27 -6.75 0.16
CA ASN A 93 7.32 -7.73 -0.10
C ASN A 93 8.71 -7.07 -0.22
N GLU A 94 8.83 -5.98 -0.99
CA GLU A 94 10.09 -5.24 -1.11
C GLU A 94 10.54 -4.65 0.23
N GLN A 95 9.61 -4.11 1.02
CA GLN A 95 9.92 -3.65 2.38
C GLN A 95 10.39 -4.79 3.28
N GLY A 96 9.74 -5.96 3.20
CA GLY A 96 10.16 -7.16 3.93
C GLY A 96 11.57 -7.59 3.56
N ARG A 97 11.88 -7.66 2.26
CA ARG A 97 13.20 -7.99 1.73
C ARG A 97 14.27 -7.02 2.22
N LEU A 98 14.04 -5.71 2.08
CA LEU A 98 14.99 -4.68 2.53
C LEU A 98 15.25 -4.76 4.03
N ARG A 99 14.22 -5.00 4.86
CA ARG A 99 14.41 -5.19 6.30
C ARG A 99 15.27 -6.40 6.62
N GLN A 100 15.08 -7.50 5.90
CA GLN A 100 15.90 -8.70 6.07
C GLN A 100 17.36 -8.45 5.65
N GLU A 101 17.58 -7.78 4.51
CA GLU A 101 18.92 -7.41 4.03
C GLU A 101 19.64 -6.50 5.02
N VAL A 102 18.97 -5.45 5.53
CA VAL A 102 19.54 -4.54 6.54
C VAL A 102 19.88 -5.28 7.83
N ASN A 103 19.00 -6.15 8.32
CA ASN A 103 19.26 -6.93 9.53
C ASN A 103 20.44 -7.88 9.34
N ALA A 104 20.55 -8.54 8.17
CA ALA A 104 21.67 -9.40 7.86
C ALA A 104 23.00 -8.63 7.82
N GLU A 105 23.00 -7.45 7.20
CA GLU A 105 24.19 -6.60 7.13
C GLU A 105 24.58 -6.03 8.51
N GLN A 106 23.61 -5.66 9.34
CA GLN A 106 23.86 -5.25 10.73
C GLN A 106 24.51 -6.39 11.54
N GLN A 107 24.01 -7.62 11.41
CA GLN A 107 24.60 -8.78 12.07
C GLN A 107 26.02 -9.05 11.57
N ARG A 108 26.25 -8.93 10.27
CA ARG A 108 27.58 -9.06 9.67
C ARG A 108 28.54 -8.01 10.22
N ILE A 109 28.17 -6.73 10.20
CA ILE A 109 29.00 -5.64 10.73
C ILE A 109 29.27 -5.84 12.22
N ALA A 110 28.25 -6.22 13.01
CA ALA A 110 28.41 -6.49 14.43
C ALA A 110 29.41 -7.63 14.69
N SER A 111 29.36 -8.70 13.88
CA SER A 111 30.31 -9.81 13.98
C SER A 111 31.75 -9.38 13.67
N ILE A 112 31.96 -8.58 12.62
CA ILE A 112 33.26 -8.05 12.24
C ILE A 112 33.80 -7.15 13.37
N LEU A 113 33.00 -6.20 13.85
CA LEU A 113 33.39 -5.31 14.95
C LEU A 113 33.74 -6.07 16.23
N ALA A 114 33.04 -7.17 16.54
CA ALA A 114 33.37 -8.02 17.67
C ALA A 114 34.75 -8.66 17.50
N THR A 115 35.03 -9.21 16.32
CA THR A 115 36.35 -9.81 16.02
C THR A 115 37.48 -8.78 16.04
N GLU A 116 37.26 -7.57 15.51
CA GLU A 116 38.25 -6.49 15.52
C GLU A 116 38.53 -5.99 16.94
N ARG A 117 37.50 -5.88 17.78
CA ARG A 117 37.66 -5.50 19.20
C ARG A 117 38.46 -6.53 19.97
N GLU A 118 38.19 -7.81 19.75
CA GLU A 118 38.95 -8.88 20.39
C GLU A 118 40.42 -8.86 19.96
N ALA A 119 40.68 -8.70 18.66
CA ALA A 119 42.04 -8.56 18.14
C ALA A 119 42.77 -7.32 18.74
N MET A 120 42.08 -6.18 18.85
CA MET A 120 42.63 -4.98 19.49
C MET A 120 42.93 -5.19 20.98
N ASN A 121 42.05 -5.90 21.71
CA ASN A 121 42.27 -6.22 23.13
C ASN A 121 43.51 -7.11 23.32
N ILE A 122 43.69 -8.12 22.47
CA ILE A 122 44.88 -8.99 22.49
C ILE A 122 46.14 -8.15 22.26
N MET A 123 46.17 -7.33 21.21
CA MET A 123 47.30 -6.45 20.91
C MET A 123 47.57 -5.43 22.04
N PHE A 124 46.53 -4.97 22.72
CA PHE A 124 46.66 -4.07 23.87
C PHE A 124 47.29 -4.79 25.07
N GLU A 125 46.83 -5.99 25.43
CA GLU A 125 47.40 -6.77 26.52
C GLU A 125 48.85 -7.18 26.25
N GLU A 126 49.18 -7.52 25.00
CA GLU A 126 50.57 -7.79 24.60
C GLU A 126 51.47 -6.56 24.79
N LYS A 127 51.04 -5.39 24.31
CA LYS A 127 51.80 -4.13 24.49
C LYS A 127 51.94 -3.75 25.95
N ARG A 128 50.88 -3.95 26.73
CA ARG A 128 50.88 -3.70 28.17
C ARG A 128 51.87 -4.63 28.88
N ALA A 129 51.86 -5.92 28.56
CA ALA A 129 52.81 -6.89 29.12
C ALA A 129 54.26 -6.54 28.76
N ALA A 130 54.52 -6.17 27.50
CA ALA A 130 55.83 -5.71 27.05
C ALA A 130 56.30 -4.47 27.84
N LEU A 131 55.46 -3.45 27.98
CA LEU A 131 55.77 -2.23 28.73
C LEU A 131 56.03 -2.52 30.23
N VAL A 132 55.24 -3.42 30.84
CA VAL A 132 55.46 -3.84 32.24
C VAL A 132 56.80 -4.57 32.38
N SER A 133 57.16 -5.43 31.43
CA SER A 133 58.44 -6.13 31.45
C SER A 133 59.63 -5.18 31.29
N GLU A 134 59.54 -4.22 30.36
CA GLU A 134 60.58 -3.21 30.12
C GLU A 134 60.74 -2.30 31.35
N THR A 135 59.64 -1.79 31.91
CA THR A 135 59.70 -0.95 33.12
C THR A 135 60.24 -1.71 34.33
N MET A 136 59.91 -3.00 34.49
CA MET A 136 60.47 -3.82 35.55
C MET A 136 61.97 -4.06 35.35
N GLU A 137 62.41 -4.33 34.12
CA GLU A 137 63.83 -4.45 33.80
C GLU A 137 64.60 -3.15 34.07
N VAL A 138 64.07 -2.01 33.64
CA VAL A 138 64.66 -0.68 33.91
C VAL A 138 64.73 -0.42 35.42
N THR A 139 63.66 -0.73 36.16
CA THR A 139 63.63 -0.56 37.62
C THR A 139 64.69 -1.44 38.29
N VAL A 140 64.82 -2.71 37.89
CA VAL A 140 65.86 -3.61 38.40
C VAL A 140 67.27 -3.10 38.07
N ARG A 141 67.50 -2.56 36.86
CA ARG A 141 68.78 -1.92 36.49
C ARG A 141 69.08 -0.70 37.36
N MET A 142 68.09 0.18 37.59
CA MET A 142 68.24 1.34 38.47
C MET A 142 68.55 0.94 39.93
N PHE A 143 67.90 -0.11 40.45
CA PHE A 143 68.22 -0.67 41.77
C PHE A 143 69.65 -1.21 41.83
N ARG A 144 70.08 -1.94 40.79
CA ARG A 144 71.43 -2.52 40.72
C ARG A 144 72.52 -1.46 40.61
N ASN A 145 72.25 -0.36 39.93
CA ASN A 145 73.20 0.74 39.74
C ASN A 145 73.27 1.69 40.96
N GLY A 146 72.39 1.53 41.95
CA GLY A 146 72.35 2.39 43.14
C GLY A 146 71.67 3.74 42.93
N ASP A 147 71.08 3.99 41.76
CA ASP A 147 70.38 5.24 41.40
C ASP A 147 69.06 5.42 42.17
N PHE A 148 68.61 4.39 42.90
CA PHE A 148 67.45 4.43 43.80
C PHE A 148 67.78 4.88 45.23
N ALA A 149 68.99 5.40 45.49
CA ALA A 149 69.25 6.08 46.76
C ALA A 149 68.37 7.34 46.83
N PRO A 150 67.47 7.49 47.82
CA PRO A 150 66.85 8.78 48.06
C PRO A 150 67.99 9.71 48.49
N ASP A 151 68.44 10.57 47.58
CA ASP A 151 69.22 11.74 47.95
C ASP A 151 68.39 12.49 48.98
N THR A 152 68.87 12.41 50.21
CA THR A 152 68.49 13.11 51.43
C THR A 152 67.19 13.91 51.35
N LEU A 153 66.24 13.55 52.22
CA LEU A 153 65.11 14.35 52.72
C LEU A 153 65.35 15.86 52.58
N THR A 154 65.11 16.40 51.39
CA THR A 154 64.96 17.83 51.21
C THR A 154 63.49 18.03 51.42
N THR A 155 63.14 18.74 52.50
CA THR A 155 61.80 19.20 52.83
C THR A 155 61.34 20.16 51.72
N GLY A 156 61.06 19.60 50.55
CA GLY A 156 60.67 20.29 49.34
C GLY A 156 59.26 20.80 49.55
N ARG A 157 59.13 22.13 49.51
CA ARG A 157 57.91 22.92 49.64
C ARG A 157 56.73 22.21 48.94
N LEU A 158 55.83 21.64 49.74
CA LEU A 158 54.56 21.09 49.30
C LEU A 158 53.88 22.10 48.37
N ILE A 159 53.69 21.73 47.10
CA ILE A 159 52.84 22.49 46.20
C ILE A 159 51.43 22.42 46.81
N GLN A 160 50.94 23.54 47.31
CA GLN A 160 49.55 23.64 47.76
C GLN A 160 48.66 23.40 46.56
N PHE A 161 47.91 22.31 46.58
CA PHE A 161 46.80 22.12 45.66
C PHE A 161 45.83 23.32 45.82
N PRO A 162 45.34 23.91 44.72
CA PRO A 162 44.28 24.89 44.80
C PRO A 162 43.12 24.24 45.56
N LYS A 163 42.67 24.87 46.65
CA LYS A 163 41.47 24.44 47.37
C LYS A 163 40.36 24.36 46.33
N GLN A 164 39.86 23.15 46.05
CA GLN A 164 38.58 22.99 45.40
C GLN A 164 37.56 23.63 46.34
N GLU A 165 37.12 24.84 46.00
CA GLU A 165 35.90 25.40 46.55
C GLU A 165 34.82 24.34 46.38
N HIS A 166 34.30 23.91 47.52
CA HIS A 166 33.06 23.16 47.60
C HIS A 166 31.97 23.93 46.85
N GLN A 167 31.67 23.53 45.62
CA GLN A 167 30.31 23.63 45.09
C GLN A 167 29.62 22.29 45.29
N VAL A 168 29.14 22.12 46.51
CA VAL A 168 27.88 21.43 46.77
C VAL A 168 26.79 22.17 45.98
N ARG A 169 26.44 21.64 44.81
CA ARG A 169 25.12 21.82 44.20
C ARG A 169 24.69 20.46 43.66
N THR A 170 24.06 19.69 44.54
CA THR A 170 22.61 19.39 44.47
C THR A 170 22.21 18.69 43.17
N THR A 171 22.00 17.38 43.29
CA THR A 171 20.76 16.70 42.84
C THR A 171 20.06 17.34 41.64
N GLY A 172 20.39 16.84 40.46
CA GLY A 172 19.67 17.13 39.21
C GLY A 172 19.55 15.89 38.32
N GLN A 173 19.48 14.70 38.93
CA GLN A 173 19.14 13.47 38.25
C GLN A 173 17.62 13.47 37.98
N ALA A 174 17.22 14.24 36.97
CA ALA A 174 15.88 14.23 36.41
C ALA A 174 15.91 14.74 34.97
N ARG A 175 16.29 13.89 34.02
CA ARG A 175 15.72 13.92 32.66
C ARG A 175 15.44 12.51 32.21
N SER A 176 14.36 12.00 32.79
CA SER A 176 13.49 11.00 32.19
C SER A 176 12.77 11.64 31.00
N ARG A 177 12.73 10.89 29.89
CA ARG A 177 11.71 10.88 28.82
C ARG A 177 11.53 12.13 27.94
N GLY A 178 11.73 11.91 26.64
CA GLY A 178 11.28 12.84 25.60
C GLY A 178 11.86 12.61 24.21
N HIS A 179 11.86 11.38 23.70
CA HIS A 179 11.90 11.14 22.26
C HIS A 179 10.97 9.96 21.94
N GLU A 180 9.68 10.21 22.13
CA GLU A 180 8.63 9.48 21.44
C GLU A 180 8.33 10.20 20.12
N GLY A 181 8.32 9.45 19.03
CA GLY A 181 7.46 9.72 17.87
C GLY A 181 7.90 10.79 16.87
N VAL A 182 8.85 10.45 15.99
CA VAL A 182 8.71 10.83 14.58
C VAL A 182 7.95 9.68 13.92
N ALA A 183 6.65 9.88 13.71
CA ALA A 183 5.87 9.05 12.80
C ALA A 183 5.71 9.81 11.46
N PRO A 184 5.72 9.12 10.31
CA PRO A 184 4.89 9.54 9.18
C PRO A 184 3.42 9.28 9.46
#